data_AF-A0AA42B505-F1
#
_entry.id   AF-A0AA42B505-F1
#
_cell.length_a   1.000
_cell.length_b   1.000
_cell.length_c   1.000
_cell.angle_alpha   90.00
_cell.angle_beta   90.00
_cell.angle_gamma   90.00
#
_symmetry.space_group_name_H-M   'P 1'
#
loop_
_entity.id
_entity.type
_entity.pdbx_description
1 polymer ?
#
loop_
_entity_poly.entity_id
_entity_poly.type
_entity_poly.pdbx_seq_one_letter_code
_entity_poly.pdbx_strand_id
1 'polypeptide(L)'
;AWRHWNNESAIEILDPTLKDTCSRSEVVRCIHVALLCVQENVADRPSMPLVVRMLNTYSAINPDLPLSPAFLGDSTKSHPTPGKSSEEHESTKNKSNSDAGTWSVNEVTISEVCPR
;
A
#
# COMPACT_ATOMS: atom_id res chain seq x y z
N ALA A 1 -6.48 -5.90 0.72
CA ALA A 1 -7.06 -5.29 -0.49
C ALA A 1 -6.76 -6.15 -1.73
N TRP A 2 -5.99 -5.65 -2.72
CA TRP A 2 -5.84 -6.21 -4.09
C TRP A 2 -5.90 -7.74 -4.26
N ARG A 3 -5.13 -8.53 -3.49
CA ARG A 3 -5.17 -10.01 -3.59
C ARG A 3 -6.57 -10.62 -3.39
N HIS A 4 -7.38 -10.08 -2.46
CA HIS A 4 -8.75 -10.54 -2.24
C HIS A 4 -9.72 -9.99 -3.29
N TRP A 5 -9.39 -8.89 -3.97
CA TRP A 5 -10.16 -8.40 -5.12
C TRP A 5 -10.00 -9.37 -6.30
N ASN A 6 -8.77 -9.74 -6.65
CA ASN A 6 -8.48 -10.69 -7.73
C ASN A 6 -8.97 -12.12 -7.44
N ASN A 7 -9.05 -12.51 -6.16
CA ASN A 7 -9.55 -13.82 -5.75
C ASN A 7 -11.08 -13.83 -5.52
N GLU A 8 -11.82 -12.79 -5.92
CA GLU A 8 -13.26 -12.56 -5.68
C GLU A 8 -13.70 -12.53 -4.19
N SER A 9 -12.76 -12.71 -3.26
CA SER A 9 -12.97 -12.82 -1.82
C SER A 9 -12.94 -11.47 -1.09
N ALA A 10 -13.22 -10.36 -1.80
CA ALA A 10 -13.11 -8.99 -1.30
C ALA A 10 -13.86 -8.71 0.03
N ILE A 11 -14.91 -9.48 0.33
CA ILE A 11 -15.67 -9.41 1.59
C ILE A 11 -14.82 -9.81 2.82
N GLU A 12 -13.73 -10.56 2.64
CA GLU A 12 -12.77 -10.93 3.70
C GLU A 12 -11.96 -9.74 4.23
N ILE A 13 -11.94 -8.62 3.50
CA ILE A 13 -11.29 -7.37 3.94
C ILE A 13 -12.18 -6.63 4.97
N LEU A 14 -13.47 -6.95 5.05
CA LEU A 14 -14.43 -6.25 5.91
C LEU A 14 -14.16 -6.52 7.39
N ASP A 15 -14.13 -5.44 8.18
CA ASP A 15 -14.04 -5.53 9.63
C ASP A 15 -15.18 -6.39 10.21
N PRO A 16 -14.90 -7.33 11.15
CA PRO A 16 -15.93 -8.17 11.74
C PRO A 16 -17.15 -7.43 12.30
N THR A 17 -16.98 -6.21 12.81
CA THR A 17 -18.06 -5.37 13.36
C THR A 17 -19.01 -4.79 12.31
N LEU A 18 -18.62 -4.82 11.03
CA LEU A 18 -19.41 -4.28 9.91
C LEU A 18 -20.15 -5.36 9.10
N LYS A 19 -19.95 -6.64 9.43
CA LYS A 19 -20.50 -7.78 8.66
C LYS A 19 -22.03 -7.81 8.60
N ASP A 20 -22.68 -7.38 9.68
CA ASP A 20 -24.14 -7.40 9.80
C ASP A 20 -24.79 -6.03 9.46
N THR A 21 -23.97 -4.99 9.21
CA THR A 21 -24.43 -3.60 8.97
C THR A 21 -24.23 -3.12 7.54
N CYS A 22 -23.41 -3.78 6.73
CA CYS A 22 -23.13 -3.43 5.33
C CYS A 22 -23.49 -4.59 4.39
N SER A 23 -24.18 -4.32 3.28
CA SER A 23 -24.46 -5.36 2.28
C SER A 23 -23.20 -5.72 1.48
N ARG A 24 -23.11 -6.97 1.00
CA ARG A 24 -22.00 -7.41 0.13
C ARG A 24 -21.82 -6.52 -1.10
N SER A 25 -22.89 -5.93 -1.65
CA SER A 25 -22.83 -5.06 -2.82
C SER A 25 -22.25 -3.68 -2.50
N GLU A 26 -22.47 -3.13 -1.31
CA GLU A 26 -21.80 -1.92 -0.83
C GLU A 26 -20.32 -2.17 -0.58
N VAL A 27 -19.97 -3.27 0.09
CA VAL A 27 -18.58 -3.64 0.42
C VAL A 27 -17.74 -3.80 -0.85
N VAL A 28 -18.21 -4.59 -1.82
CA VAL A 28 -17.52 -4.80 -3.11
C VAL A 28 -17.36 -3.48 -3.89
N ARG A 29 -18.39 -2.62 -3.89
CA ARG A 29 -18.41 -1.34 -4.60
C ARG A 29 -17.48 -0.30 -3.97
N CYS A 30 -17.45 -0.21 -2.63
CA CYS A 30 -16.50 0.64 -1.90
C CYS A 30 -15.05 0.20 -2.13
N ILE A 31 -14.78 -1.12 -2.13
CA ILE A 31 -13.44 -1.66 -2.42
C ILE A 31 -13.02 -1.36 -3.87
N HIS A 32 -13.92 -1.54 -4.84
CA HIS A 32 -13.66 -1.19 -6.24
C HIS A 32 -13.32 0.31 -6.40
N VAL A 33 -14.15 1.19 -5.84
CA VAL A 33 -13.94 2.65 -5.89
C VAL A 33 -12.60 3.03 -5.23
N ALA A 34 -12.27 2.44 -4.07
CA ALA A 34 -11.00 2.66 -3.41
C ALA A 34 -9.79 2.21 -4.25
N LEU A 35 -9.89 1.07 -4.93
CA LEU A 35 -8.84 0.58 -5.84
C LEU A 35 -8.66 1.48 -7.07
N LEU A 36 -9.72 2.07 -7.61
CA LEU A 36 -9.63 3.09 -8.68
C LEU A 36 -9.00 4.40 -8.18
N CYS A 37 -9.26 4.81 -6.92
CA CYS A 37 -8.66 6.03 -6.36
C CYS A 37 -7.15 5.93 -6.14
N VAL A 38 -6.58 4.73 -6.06
CA VAL A 38 -5.15 4.48 -5.82
C VAL A 38 -4.39 3.92 -7.03
N GLN A 39 -4.93 4.09 -8.24
CA GLN A 39 -4.22 3.72 -9.48
C GLN A 39 -2.89 4.45 -9.61
N GLU A 40 -1.88 3.78 -10.19
CA GLU A 40 -0.52 4.32 -10.33
C GLU A 40 -0.53 5.61 -11.17
N ASN A 41 -0.99 5.48 -12.41
CA ASN A 41 -1.27 6.59 -13.31
C ASN A 41 -2.37 7.50 -12.74
N VAL A 42 -2.12 8.80 -12.76
CA VAL A 42 -3.06 9.81 -12.25
C VAL A 42 -4.28 9.97 -13.17
N ALA A 43 -4.13 9.72 -14.47
CA ALA A 43 -5.23 9.84 -15.43
C ALA A 43 -6.34 8.78 -15.24
N ASP A 44 -6.00 7.63 -14.65
CA ASP A 44 -6.93 6.52 -14.42
C ASP A 44 -7.69 6.66 -13.08
N ARG A 45 -7.42 7.72 -12.31
CA ARG A 45 -8.08 7.99 -11.03
C ARG A 45 -9.41 8.74 -11.26
N PRO A 46 -10.53 8.29 -10.69
CA PRO A 46 -11.83 8.91 -10.89
C PRO A 46 -11.90 10.28 -10.22
N SER A 47 -12.54 11.24 -10.88
CA SER A 47 -12.81 12.56 -10.29
C SER A 47 -13.81 12.46 -9.12
N MET A 48 -13.73 13.38 -8.15
CA MET A 48 -14.61 13.33 -6.96
C MET A 48 -16.12 13.27 -7.28
N PRO A 49 -16.67 13.99 -8.29
CA PRO A 49 -18.07 13.82 -8.70
C PRO A 49 -18.39 12.41 -9.21
N LEU A 50 -17.44 11.75 -9.88
CA LEU A 50 -17.58 10.38 -10.36
C LEU A 50 -17.51 9.38 -9.20
N VAL A 51 -16.61 9.58 -8.23
CA VAL A 51 -16.56 8.81 -6.97
C VAL A 51 -17.90 8.87 -6.23
N VAL A 52 -18.46 10.07 -6.02
CA VAL A 52 -19.78 10.24 -5.38
C VAL A 52 -20.89 9.56 -6.19
N ARG A 53 -20.86 9.63 -7.52
CA ARG A 53 -21.82 8.91 -8.39
C ARG A 53 -21.73 7.39 -8.19
N MET A 54 -20.53 6.82 -8.15
CA MET A 54 -20.31 5.38 -7.95
C MET A 54 -20.71 4.91 -6.54
N LEU A 55 -20.55 5.77 -5.53
CA LEU A 55 -20.99 5.49 -4.15
C LEU A 55 -22.51 5.67 -3.94
N ASN A 56 -23.20 6.43 -4.81
CA ASN A 56 -24.66 6.62 -4.71
C ASN A 56 -25.49 5.75 -5.68
N THR A 57 -24.89 5.12 -6.70
CA THR A 57 -25.63 4.39 -7.74
C THR A 57 -25.45 2.87 -7.62
N TYR A 58 -26.55 2.10 -7.69
CA TYR A 58 -26.54 0.63 -7.67
C TYR A 58 -26.28 -0.02 -9.05
N SER A 59 -26.21 0.76 -10.12
CA SER A 59 -26.05 0.30 -11.50
C SER A 59 -24.75 0.79 -12.10
N ALA A 60 -24.15 -0.03 -12.97
CA ALA A 60 -22.92 0.25 -13.72
C ALA A 60 -21.82 0.93 -12.90
N ILE A 61 -21.11 0.11 -12.12
CA ILE A 61 -19.67 0.32 -11.86
C ILE A 61 -19.00 0.66 -13.21
N ASN A 62 -18.03 1.58 -13.23
CA ASN A 62 -17.31 1.89 -14.47
C ASN A 62 -16.77 0.59 -15.11
N PRO A 63 -16.74 0.50 -16.46
CA PRO A 63 -16.21 -0.69 -17.14
C PRO A 63 -14.72 -0.90 -16.86
N ASP A 64 -14.03 0.16 -16.44
CA ASP A 64 -12.63 0.19 -16.06
C ASP A 64 -12.40 -0.64 -14.79
N LEU A 65 -11.88 -1.85 -14.97
CA LEU A 65 -11.36 -2.65 -13.86
C LEU A 65 -10.11 -1.96 -13.30
N PRO A 66 -9.96 -1.82 -11.97
CA PRO A 66 -8.75 -1.27 -11.38
C PRO A 66 -7.56 -2.16 -11.75
N LEU A 67 -6.43 -1.55 -12.12
CA LEU A 67 -5.17 -2.24 -12.35
C LEU A 67 -4.46 -2.50 -11.02
N SER A 68 -3.44 -3.36 -11.06
CA SER A 68 -2.62 -3.69 -9.89
C SER A 68 -1.90 -2.46 -9.34
N PRO A 69 -1.95 -2.18 -8.02
CA PRO A 69 -1.20 -1.09 -7.42
C PRO A 69 0.31 -1.21 -7.67
N ALA A 70 0.98 -0.11 -8.01
CA ALA A 70 2.41 -0.01 -8.31
C ALA A 70 3.33 -0.76 -7.32
N PHE A 71 2.97 -0.74 -6.03
CA PHE A 71 3.72 -1.37 -4.95
C PHE A 71 3.73 -2.91 -5.02
N LEU A 72 2.89 -3.55 -5.83
CA LEU A 72 2.86 -4.99 -6.00
C LEU A 72 3.93 -5.52 -6.99
N GLY A 73 5.05 -4.79 -7.13
CA GLY A 73 6.16 -5.12 -8.01
C GLY A 73 6.78 -6.48 -7.71
N ASP A 74 7.37 -7.08 -8.74
CA ASP A 74 7.85 -8.47 -8.75
C ASP A 74 8.85 -8.76 -7.62
N SER A 75 8.38 -9.49 -6.59
CA SER A 75 9.20 -9.93 -5.46
C SER A 75 10.10 -11.14 -5.79
N THR A 76 10.09 -11.62 -7.04
CA THR A 76 10.73 -12.89 -7.45
C THR A 76 12.22 -12.74 -7.82
N LYS A 77 12.94 -11.73 -7.29
CA LYS A 77 14.41 -11.63 -7.40
C LYS A 77 15.13 -11.42 -6.07
N SER A 78 15.61 -12.56 -5.55
CA SER A 78 16.76 -12.73 -4.66
C SER A 78 16.81 -11.87 -3.38
N HIS A 79 16.38 -12.47 -2.27
CA HIS A 79 17.02 -12.24 -0.97
C HIS A 79 18.56 -12.44 -1.08
N PRO A 80 19.37 -11.50 -0.61
CA PRO A 80 20.69 -11.79 -0.05
C PRO A 80 20.47 -12.14 1.43
N THR A 81 20.46 -13.43 1.78
CA THR A 81 20.37 -13.87 3.18
C THR A 81 21.68 -13.60 3.93
N PRO A 82 21.69 -12.89 5.07
CA PRO A 82 22.92 -12.59 5.82
C PRO A 82 23.55 -13.79 6.54
N GLY A 83 24.26 -14.64 5.78
CA GLY A 83 25.45 -15.37 6.21
C GLY A 83 25.32 -16.68 7.02
N LYS A 84 26.11 -17.70 6.60
CA LYS A 84 27.06 -18.36 7.51
C LYS A 84 28.19 -19.13 6.79
N SER A 85 29.43 -18.91 7.27
CA SER A 85 30.61 -19.82 7.31
C SER A 85 30.94 -20.76 6.13
N SER A 86 32.10 -20.52 5.48
CA SER A 86 33.43 -21.10 5.85
C SER A 86 34.51 -20.10 5.40
N GLU A 87 35.50 -19.75 6.24
CA GLU A 87 36.88 -20.29 6.24
C GLU A 87 37.58 -20.08 4.87
N GLU A 88 38.61 -19.22 4.70
CA GLU A 88 39.56 -18.54 5.61
C GLU A 88 39.63 -16.99 5.30
N HIS A 89 40.61 -16.12 5.61
CA HIS A 89 41.97 -16.21 6.21
C HIS A 89 42.35 -14.97 7.08
N GLU A 90 43.61 -14.93 7.52
CA GLU A 90 44.41 -13.85 8.16
C GLU A 90 44.47 -12.54 7.31
N SER A 91 44.33 -11.29 7.83
CA SER A 91 45.17 -10.68 8.88
C SER A 91 44.66 -9.32 9.46
N THR A 92 45.06 -9.03 10.71
CA THR A 92 45.25 -7.72 11.40
C THR A 92 44.24 -6.55 11.37
N LYS A 93 43.70 -6.22 12.57
CA LYS A 93 43.75 -4.89 13.27
C LYS A 93 42.90 -3.73 12.66
N ASN A 94 42.00 -3.03 13.37
CA ASN A 94 42.02 -2.52 14.77
C ASN A 94 40.62 -2.21 15.40
N LYS A 95 40.63 -1.71 16.65
CA LYS A 95 39.51 -1.31 17.55
C LYS A 95 38.51 -0.30 16.91
N SER A 96 37.23 -0.18 17.32
CA SER A 96 36.71 -0.04 18.71
C SER A 96 35.24 -0.46 18.91
N ASN A 97 34.76 -0.39 20.17
CA ASN A 97 33.45 -0.90 20.65
C ASN A 97 32.24 0.02 20.32
N SER A 98 31.03 -0.58 20.35
CA SER A 98 29.75 -0.08 20.94
C SER A 98 29.19 1.30 20.53
N ASP A 99 27.89 1.54 20.38
CA ASP A 99 26.67 0.79 20.69
C ASP A 99 25.49 1.29 19.80
N ALA A 100 24.33 0.63 19.88
CA ALA A 100 22.98 1.12 19.54
C ALA A 100 22.71 1.68 18.12
N GLY A 101 21.57 1.28 17.54
CA GLY A 101 21.17 1.71 16.20
C GLY A 101 20.67 3.16 16.15
N THR A 102 21.04 3.88 15.08
CA THR A 102 20.44 5.18 14.72
C THR A 102 19.36 5.00 13.66
N TRP A 103 18.21 5.60 13.94
CA TRP A 103 17.00 5.64 13.14
C TRP A 103 17.11 6.74 12.07
N SER A 104 16.55 6.50 10.87
CA SER A 104 16.51 7.53 9.83
C SER A 104 15.54 8.64 10.24
N VAL A 105 16.03 9.89 10.23
CA VAL A 105 15.21 11.08 10.42
C VAL A 105 14.72 11.53 9.05
N ASN A 106 13.42 11.80 8.91
CA ASN A 106 12.88 12.43 7.72
C ASN A 106 13.05 13.95 7.81
N GLU A 107 13.81 14.52 6.87
CA GLU A 107 14.01 15.97 6.73
C GLU A 107 12.66 16.68 6.48
N VAL A 108 12.23 17.52 7.43
CA VAL A 108 11.00 18.33 7.33
C VAL A 108 11.36 19.81 7.34
N THR A 109 11.14 20.48 6.21
CA THR A 109 11.32 21.94 6.11
C THR A 109 10.15 22.67 6.77
N ILE A 110 10.38 23.22 7.96
CA ILE A 110 9.42 24.12 8.61
C ILE A 110 9.47 25.47 7.90
N SER A 111 8.31 26.00 7.50
CA SER A 111 8.17 27.38 7.01
C SER A 111 7.69 28.26 8.16
N GLU A 112 8.41 29.34 8.46
CA GLU A 112 8.02 30.28 9.51
C GLU A 112 6.83 31.15 9.08
N VAL A 113 5.96 31.49 10.05
CA VAL A 113 4.74 32.24 9.80
C VAL A 113 4.94 33.69 10.23
N CYS A 114 5.07 34.61 9.27
CA CYS A 114 5.23 36.04 9.55
C CYS A 114 3.98 36.62 10.26
N PRO A 115 4.11 37.18 11.48
CA PRO A 115 3.02 37.93 12.12
C PRO A 115 2.69 39.22 11.34
N ARG A 116 1.51 39.79 11.63
CA ARG A 116 1.07 41.12 11.19
C ARG A 116 1.01 42.08 12.37
#